data_AF-F5L5X1-F1
#
_entry.id   AF-F5L5X1-F1
#
_cell.length_a   1.000
_cell.length_b   1.000
_cell.length_c   1.000
_cell.angle_alpha   90.00
_cell.angle_beta   90.00
_cell.angle_gamma   90.00
#
_symmetry.space_group_name_H-M   'P 1'
#
loop_
_entity.id
_entity.type
_entity.pdbx_description
1 polymer ?
#
loop_
_entity_poly.entity_id
_entity_poly.type
_entity_poly.pdbx_seq_one_letter_code
_entity_poly.pdbx_strand_id
1 'polypeptide(L)'
;MPKEIENVVGLDFSMNTLYVDSEGKRANYPRFYRQALEKLVRAQRVLSRLRKGSNRWHKQRRKVAKLHEKIANQRQDFLHKASRQLTNRYDAVVIEDLNMKGMAQALRFGQSVHDNGWGLFTTFLQYKLEEQGKKLIKIDKWFPSSKTCSCCGRVKASLSLTERQFRCEC
;
A
#
# COMPACT_ATOMS: atom_id res chain seq x y z
N MET A 1 -3.42 -4.00 27.84
CA MET A 1 -2.11 -3.68 28.46
C MET A 1 -1.08 -3.55 27.35
N PRO A 2 -0.13 -2.61 27.43
CA PRO A 2 0.94 -2.50 26.43
C PRO A 2 1.73 -3.81 26.40
N LYS A 3 1.95 -4.34 25.20
CA LYS A 3 2.76 -5.54 25.01
C LYS A 3 4.23 -5.15 25.06
N GLU A 4 5.05 -5.99 25.69
CA GLU A 4 6.50 -5.90 25.57
C GLU A 4 6.92 -6.14 24.12
N ILE A 5 7.89 -5.36 23.64
CA ILE A 5 8.31 -5.37 22.24
C ILE A 5 9.51 -6.29 22.11
N GLU A 6 9.29 -7.48 21.55
CA GLU A 6 10.35 -8.44 21.24
C GLU A 6 10.61 -8.49 19.74
N ASN A 7 9.55 -8.58 18.94
CA ASN A 7 9.67 -8.77 17.49
C ASN A 7 9.26 -7.50 16.74
N VAL A 8 10.18 -6.96 15.95
CA VAL A 8 9.99 -5.71 15.20
C VAL A 8 10.25 -5.96 13.71
N VAL A 9 9.45 -5.32 12.85
CA VAL A 9 9.66 -5.34 11.40
C VAL A 9 9.55 -3.93 10.82
N GLY A 10 10.46 -3.59 9.90
CA GLY A 10 10.35 -2.39 9.07
C GLY A 10 9.65 -2.71 7.75
N LEU A 11 8.75 -1.84 7.29
CA LEU A 11 8.08 -1.97 6.00
C LEU A 11 8.36 -0.75 5.12
N ASP A 12 9.01 -1.00 3.98
CA ASP A 12 9.23 -0.01 2.94
C ASP A 12 8.12 -0.09 1.90
N PHE A 13 7.54 1.05 1.53
CA PHE A 13 6.52 1.10 0.49
C PHE A 13 7.06 0.61 -0.85
N SER A 14 6.31 -0.29 -1.48
CA SER A 14 6.59 -0.77 -2.83
C SER A 14 5.38 -0.56 -3.70
N MET A 15 5.53 0.27 -4.72
CA MET A 15 4.48 0.51 -5.72
C MET A 15 4.03 -0.79 -6.42
N ASN A 16 4.94 -1.77 -6.55
CA ASN A 16 4.65 -3.02 -7.25
C ASN A 16 4.05 -4.12 -6.37
N THR A 17 4.39 -4.16 -5.07
CA THR A 17 4.14 -5.29 -4.16
C THR A 17 3.67 -4.85 -2.77
N LEU A 18 2.91 -3.75 -2.65
CA LEU A 18 2.50 -3.10 -1.39
C LEU A 18 3.66 -2.63 -0.50
N TYR A 19 4.46 -3.56 0.02
CA TYR A 19 5.70 -3.31 0.76
C TYR A 19 6.80 -4.33 0.47
N VAL A 20 8.01 -3.99 0.90
CA VAL A 20 9.12 -4.91 1.18
C VAL A 20 9.42 -4.81 2.66
N ASP A 21 9.49 -5.93 3.37
CA ASP A 21 9.88 -5.91 4.79
C ASP A 21 11.40 -5.95 4.98
N SER A 22 11.86 -5.68 6.20
CA SER A 22 13.29 -5.69 6.56
C SER A 22 13.96 -7.06 6.43
N GLU A 23 13.19 -8.14 6.26
CA GLU A 23 13.69 -9.49 5.96
C GLU A 23 13.74 -9.76 4.43
N GLY A 24 13.35 -8.79 3.59
CA GLY A 24 13.34 -8.87 2.14
C GLY A 24 12.08 -9.53 1.54
N LYS A 25 11.10 -9.90 2.36
CA LYS A 25 9.84 -10.50 1.89
C LYS A 25 8.92 -9.41 1.34
N ARG A 26 8.19 -9.77 0.28
CA ARG A 26 7.33 -8.85 -0.49
C ARG A 26 5.87 -9.25 -0.37
N ALA A 27 4.99 -8.27 -0.16
CA ALA A 27 3.55 -8.51 -0.14
C ALA A 27 2.95 -8.49 -1.55
N ASN A 28 3.07 -9.59 -2.30
CA ASN A 28 2.61 -9.69 -3.69
C ASN A 28 1.14 -9.24 -3.90
N TYR A 29 0.96 -7.94 -4.20
CA TYR A 29 -0.35 -7.34 -4.41
C TYR A 29 -0.91 -7.77 -5.77
N PRO A 30 -2.08 -8.42 -5.84
CA PRO A 30 -2.59 -8.99 -7.10
C PRO A 30 -3.00 -7.97 -8.18
N ARG A 31 -3.04 -6.66 -7.86
CA ARG A 31 -3.46 -5.59 -8.79
C ARG A 31 -4.88 -5.79 -9.31
N PHE A 32 -5.84 -5.96 -8.38
CA PHE A 32 -7.24 -6.26 -8.68
C PHE A 32 -7.88 -5.27 -9.66
N TYR A 33 -7.53 -3.98 -9.56
CA TYR A 33 -8.06 -2.97 -10.48
C TYR A 33 -7.58 -3.23 -11.92
N ARG A 34 -6.30 -3.56 -12.12
CA ARG A 34 -5.76 -3.87 -13.46
C ARG A 34 -6.42 -5.12 -14.06
N GLN A 35 -6.63 -6.16 -13.27
CA GLN A 35 -7.30 -7.37 -13.73
C GLN A 35 -8.75 -7.11 -14.15
N ALA A 36 -9.43 -6.16 -13.50
CA ALA A 36 -10.81 -5.81 -13.79
C ALA A 36 -10.97 -4.70 -14.85
N LEU A 37 -9.88 -4.07 -15.28
CA LEU A 37 -9.88 -2.85 -16.07
C LEU A 37 -10.65 -3.00 -17.39
N GLU A 38 -10.39 -4.08 -18.13
CA GLU A 38 -11.04 -4.33 -19.42
C GLU A 38 -12.58 -4.40 -19.27
N LYS A 39 -13.05 -5.15 -18.27
CA LYS A 39 -14.49 -5.29 -17.96
C LYS A 39 -15.09 -3.95 -17.54
N LEU A 40 -14.35 -3.17 -16.74
CA LEU A 40 -14.77 -1.86 -16.26
C LEU A 40 -14.91 -0.86 -17.42
N VAL A 41 -13.90 -0.77 -18.29
CA VAL A 41 -13.88 0.12 -19.47
C VAL A 41 -15.03 -0.23 -20.40
N ARG A 42 -15.25 -1.51 -20.69
CA ARG A 42 -16.37 -1.95 -21.52
C ARG A 42 -17.72 -1.55 -20.91
N ALA A 43 -17.90 -1.79 -19.61
CA ALA A 43 -19.14 -1.44 -18.90
C ALA A 43 -19.39 0.08 -18.87
N GLN A 44 -18.34 0.88 -18.68
CA GLN A 44 -18.41 2.35 -18.70
C GLN A 44 -18.72 2.89 -20.10
N ARG A 45 -18.10 2.34 -21.17
CA ARG A 45 -18.39 2.73 -22.56
C ARG A 45 -19.84 2.43 -22.96
N VAL A 46 -20.42 1.33 -22.47
CA VAL A 46 -21.85 1.06 -22.68
C VAL A 46 -22.70 2.08 -21.92
N LEU A 47 -22.35 2.39 -20.67
CA LEU A 47 -23.09 3.37 -19.87
C LEU A 47 -23.12 4.76 -20.51
N SER A 48 -21.99 5.23 -21.05
CA SER A 48 -21.85 6.56 -21.64
C SER A 48 -22.70 6.76 -22.90
N ARG A 49 -23.02 5.68 -23.61
CA ARG A 49 -23.87 5.70 -24.82
C ARG A 49 -25.37 5.64 -24.51
N LEU A 50 -25.77 5.36 -23.27
CA LEU A 50 -27.18 5.26 -22.88
C LEU A 50 -27.74 6.62 -22.45
N ARG A 51 -29.00 6.88 -22.80
CA ARG A 51 -29.73 8.08 -22.35
C ARG A 51 -29.81 8.10 -20.81
N LYS A 52 -29.19 9.11 -20.20
CA LYS A 52 -29.21 9.34 -18.75
C LYS A 52 -30.66 9.36 -18.23
N GLY A 53 -30.90 8.69 -17.10
CA GLY A 53 -32.23 8.57 -16.50
C GLY A 53 -33.14 7.48 -17.09
N SER A 54 -32.78 6.85 -18.22
CA SER A 54 -33.56 5.72 -18.74
C SER A 54 -33.41 4.46 -17.87
N ASN A 55 -34.40 3.57 -17.92
CA ASN A 55 -34.34 2.26 -17.22
C ASN A 55 -33.10 1.44 -17.60
N ARG A 56 -32.69 1.47 -18.88
CA ARG A 56 -31.46 0.80 -19.35
C ARG A 56 -30.21 1.45 -18.75
N TRP A 57 -30.17 2.78 -18.66
CA TRP A 57 -29.08 3.51 -18.02
C TRP A 57 -28.95 3.16 -16.53
N HIS A 58 -30.05 3.12 -15.77
CA HIS A 58 -30.01 2.74 -14.35
C HIS A 58 -29.50 1.30 -14.14
N LYS A 59 -29.95 0.34 -14.98
CA LYS A 59 -29.46 -1.04 -14.95
C LYS A 59 -27.95 -1.10 -15.22
N GLN A 60 -27.46 -0.38 -16.22
CA GLN A 60 -26.03 -0.36 -16.55
C GLN A 60 -25.20 0.35 -15.47
N ARG A 61 -25.70 1.44 -14.88
CA ARG A 61 -25.04 2.16 -13.77
C ARG A 61 -24.83 1.23 -12.58
N ARG A 62 -25.84 0.42 -12.22
CA ARG A 62 -25.72 -0.60 -11.16
C ARG A 62 -24.66 -1.66 -11.49
N LYS A 63 -24.52 -2.08 -12.76
CA LYS A 63 -23.46 -3.01 -13.18
C LYS A 63 -22.06 -2.42 -12.96
N VAL A 64 -21.85 -1.15 -13.36
CA VAL A 64 -20.58 -0.44 -13.12
C VAL A 64 -20.30 -0.33 -11.62
N ALA A 65 -21.30 0.03 -10.82
CA ALA A 65 -21.16 0.10 -9.36
C ALA A 65 -20.75 -1.25 -8.74
N LYS A 66 -21.40 -2.35 -9.13
CA LYS A 66 -21.04 -3.71 -8.67
C LYS A 66 -19.61 -4.12 -9.04
N LEU A 67 -19.11 -3.69 -10.20
CA LEU A 67 -17.71 -3.94 -10.58
C LEU A 67 -16.74 -3.18 -9.67
N HIS A 68 -17.00 -1.91 -9.39
CA HIS A 68 -16.20 -1.12 -8.46
C HIS A 68 -16.23 -1.70 -7.05
N GLU A 69 -17.41 -2.09 -6.57
CA GLU A 69 -17.61 -2.74 -5.27
C GLU A 69 -16.80 -4.04 -5.16
N LYS A 70 -16.85 -4.90 -6.18
CA LYS A 70 -16.05 -6.13 -6.21
C LYS A 70 -14.54 -5.84 -6.09
N ILE A 71 -14.03 -4.87 -6.86
CA ILE A 71 -12.61 -4.48 -6.80
C ILE A 71 -12.24 -3.95 -5.41
N ALA A 72 -13.10 -3.10 -4.84
CA ALA A 72 -12.89 -2.55 -3.50
C ALA A 72 -12.85 -3.64 -2.44
N ASN A 73 -13.79 -4.60 -2.48
CA ASN A 73 -13.86 -5.72 -1.55
C ASN A 73 -12.65 -6.66 -1.66
N GLN A 74 -12.22 -6.98 -2.88
CA GLN A 74 -11.01 -7.79 -3.10
C GLN A 74 -9.75 -7.11 -2.55
N ARG A 75 -9.61 -5.80 -2.78
CA ARG A 75 -8.50 -5.01 -2.22
C ARG A 75 -8.57 -5.00 -0.69
N GLN A 76 -9.73 -4.73 -0.10
CA GLN A 76 -9.91 -4.74 1.35
C GLN A 76 -9.56 -6.11 1.95
N ASP A 77 -10.07 -7.20 1.38
CA ASP A 77 -9.78 -8.56 1.84
C ASP A 77 -8.28 -8.85 1.88
N PHE A 78 -7.57 -8.54 0.79
CA PHE A 78 -6.11 -8.68 0.73
C PHE A 78 -5.42 -7.85 1.83
N LEU A 79 -5.78 -6.57 1.96
CA LEU A 79 -5.17 -5.67 2.93
C LEU A 79 -5.46 -6.09 4.38
N HIS A 80 -6.66 -6.58 4.68
CA HIS A 80 -7.00 -7.11 6.00
C HIS A 80 -6.18 -8.36 6.32
N LYS A 81 -6.01 -9.27 5.36
CA LYS A 81 -5.18 -10.48 5.53
C LYS A 81 -3.71 -10.12 5.73
N ALA A 82 -3.16 -9.25 4.90
CA ALA A 82 -1.76 -8.82 5.00
C ALA A 82 -1.47 -8.13 6.35
N SER A 83 -2.31 -7.17 6.75
CA SER A 83 -2.15 -6.50 8.05
C SER A 83 -2.30 -7.47 9.21
N ARG A 84 -3.25 -8.43 9.15
CA ARG A 84 -3.43 -9.42 10.22
C ARG A 84 -2.23 -10.37 10.33
N GLN A 85 -1.64 -10.77 9.21
CA GLN A 85 -0.42 -11.60 9.20
C GLN A 85 0.73 -10.90 9.93
N LEU A 86 0.92 -9.60 9.69
CA LEU A 86 1.95 -8.82 10.36
C LEU A 86 1.66 -8.65 11.86
N THR A 87 0.43 -8.25 12.21
CA THR A 87 0.07 -8.05 13.63
C THR A 87 0.11 -9.35 14.42
N ASN A 88 -0.07 -10.52 13.79
CA ASN A 88 0.08 -11.79 14.49
C ASN A 88 1.54 -12.12 14.80
N ARG A 89 2.48 -11.72 13.93
CA ARG A 89 3.90 -12.10 14.03
C ARG A 89 4.76 -11.10 14.80
N TYR A 90 4.45 -9.80 14.67
CA TYR A 90 5.30 -8.73 15.22
C TYR A 90 4.58 -7.95 16.32
N ASP A 91 5.36 -7.38 17.23
CA ASP A 91 4.90 -6.59 18.39
C ASP A 91 5.05 -5.09 18.14
N ALA A 92 5.97 -4.73 17.25
CA ALA A 92 6.00 -3.41 16.65
C ALA A 92 6.23 -3.49 15.14
N VAL A 93 5.63 -2.56 14.41
CA VAL A 93 5.85 -2.39 12.97
C VAL A 93 6.31 -0.96 12.74
N VAL A 94 7.40 -0.79 11.99
CA VAL A 94 7.97 0.51 11.63
C VAL A 94 7.65 0.79 10.17
N ILE A 95 7.12 1.98 9.86
CA ILE A 95 6.82 2.42 8.50
C ILE A 95 7.31 3.85 8.25
N GLU A 96 7.63 4.17 7.01
CA GLU A 96 7.94 5.56 6.61
C GLU A 96 6.66 6.41 6.52
N ASP A 97 6.74 7.67 6.99
CA ASP A 97 5.65 8.65 6.84
C ASP A 97 5.61 9.21 5.40
N LEU A 98 4.98 8.45 4.51
CA LEU A 98 4.87 8.81 3.10
C LEU A 98 3.65 9.69 2.83
N ASN A 99 3.88 10.81 2.14
CA ASN A 99 2.79 11.65 1.62
C ASN A 99 2.12 10.98 0.40
N MET A 100 1.26 10.01 0.67
CA MET A 100 0.52 9.26 -0.34
C MET A 100 -0.32 10.15 -1.26
N LYS A 101 -0.87 11.25 -0.73
CA LYS A 101 -1.65 12.21 -1.52
C LYS A 101 -0.77 12.91 -2.55
N GLY A 102 0.40 13.40 -2.12
CA GLY A 102 1.38 14.01 -3.01
C GLY A 102 1.88 13.03 -4.07
N MET A 103 2.18 11.78 -3.69
CA MET A 103 2.60 10.76 -4.65
C MET A 103 1.51 10.39 -5.66
N ALA A 104 0.24 10.37 -5.26
CA ALA A 104 -0.87 10.11 -6.17
C ALA A 104 -1.08 11.24 -7.20
N GLN A 105 -0.80 12.47 -6.81
CA GLN A 105 -0.90 13.66 -7.67
C GLN A 105 0.28 13.80 -8.64
N ALA A 106 1.41 13.14 -8.36
CA ALA A 106 2.54 13.10 -9.28
C ALA A 106 2.14 12.39 -10.59
N LEU A 107 2.33 13.11 -11.71
CA LEU A 107 1.69 12.96 -13.04
C LEU A 107 1.60 11.54 -13.64
N ARG A 108 2.36 10.55 -13.15
CA ARG A 108 2.45 9.19 -13.72
C ARG A 108 2.15 8.06 -12.75
N PHE A 109 1.82 8.36 -11.50
CA PHE A 109 1.72 7.35 -10.45
C PHE A 109 0.32 7.17 -9.86
N GLY A 110 -0.62 8.08 -10.11
CA GLY A 110 -1.96 8.06 -9.51
C GLY A 110 -2.65 6.70 -9.58
N GLN A 111 -2.72 6.08 -10.76
CA GLN A 111 -3.39 4.77 -10.89
C GLN A 111 -2.69 3.67 -10.08
N SER A 112 -1.36 3.61 -10.11
CA SER A 112 -0.58 2.60 -9.38
C SER A 112 -0.62 2.83 -7.86
N VAL A 113 -0.61 4.10 -7.41
CA VAL A 113 -0.74 4.46 -5.99
C VAL A 113 -2.12 4.11 -5.46
N HIS A 114 -3.17 4.46 -6.20
CA HIS A 114 -4.55 4.16 -5.81
C HIS A 114 -4.87 2.66 -5.86
N ASP A 115 -4.25 1.91 -6.78
CA ASP A 115 -4.41 0.47 -6.84
C ASP A 115 -3.68 -0.21 -5.66
N ASN A 116 -2.48 0.26 -5.29
CA ASN A 116 -1.65 -0.38 -4.27
C ASN A 116 -2.28 -0.41 -2.87
N GLY A 117 -3.04 0.62 -2.47
CA GLY A 117 -3.85 0.59 -1.24
C GLY A 117 -3.09 0.85 0.07
N TRP A 118 -1.84 1.33 0.02
CA TRP A 118 -1.00 1.62 1.20
C TRP A 118 -1.67 2.45 2.30
N GLY A 119 -2.39 3.52 1.94
CA GLY A 119 -3.08 4.34 2.94
C GLY A 119 -4.10 3.53 3.75
N LEU A 120 -4.89 2.68 3.08
CA LEU A 120 -5.87 1.82 3.75
C LEU A 120 -5.19 0.71 4.55
N PHE A 121 -4.09 0.16 4.01
CA PHE A 121 -3.26 -0.83 4.70
C PHE A 121 -2.72 -0.30 6.03
N THR A 122 -2.14 0.91 6.04
CA THR A 122 -1.59 1.52 7.25
C THR A 122 -2.68 1.83 8.28
N THR A 123 -3.88 2.26 7.85
CA THR A 123 -5.06 2.34 8.73
C THR A 123 -5.38 0.98 9.35
N PHE A 124 -5.38 -0.09 8.54
CA PHE A 124 -5.70 -1.43 9.03
C PHE A 124 -4.67 -1.99 10.00
N LEU A 125 -3.41 -1.67 9.75
CA LEU A 125 -2.30 -2.07 10.60
C LEU A 125 -2.36 -1.33 11.95
N GLN A 126 -2.64 -0.02 11.93
CA GLN A 126 -2.75 0.81 13.13
C GLN A 126 -3.78 0.22 14.11
N TYR A 127 -5.04 0.10 13.70
CA TYR A 127 -6.09 -0.32 14.65
C TYR A 127 -5.86 -1.75 15.15
N LYS A 128 -5.34 -2.67 14.32
CA LYS A 128 -5.08 -4.06 14.74
C LYS A 128 -3.93 -4.18 15.73
N LEU A 129 -2.92 -3.33 15.60
CA LEU A 129 -1.81 -3.27 16.56
C LEU A 129 -2.32 -2.69 17.89
N GLU A 130 -3.06 -1.60 17.84
CA GLU A 130 -3.66 -0.97 19.03
C GLU A 130 -4.57 -1.92 19.80
N GLU A 131 -5.45 -2.66 19.12
CA GLU A 131 -6.31 -3.70 19.71
C GLU A 131 -5.53 -4.77 20.49
N GLN A 132 -4.27 -5.02 20.12
CA GLN A 132 -3.40 -6.01 20.75
C GLN A 132 -2.39 -5.38 21.73
N GLY A 133 -2.47 -4.07 22.00
CA GLY A 133 -1.49 -3.34 22.82
C GLY A 133 -0.11 -3.22 22.19
N LYS A 134 -0.01 -3.41 20.87
CA LYS A 134 1.22 -3.36 20.06
C LYS A 134 1.42 -1.99 19.42
N LYS A 135 2.58 -1.74 18.81
CA LYS A 135 2.93 -0.39 18.32
C LYS A 135 3.08 -0.32 16.79
N LEU A 136 2.49 0.72 16.20
CA LEU A 136 2.88 1.22 14.88
C LEU A 136 3.77 2.45 15.07
N ILE A 137 5.00 2.38 14.57
CA ILE A 137 5.99 3.47 14.64
C ILE A 137 6.12 4.07 13.25
N LYS A 138 5.84 5.37 13.12
CA LYS A 138 6.07 6.11 11.88
C LYS A 138 7.38 6.87 11.99
N ILE A 139 8.33 6.58 11.11
CA ILE A 139 9.58 7.33 11.02
C ILE A 139 9.43 8.48 10.04
N ASP A 140 10.08 9.60 10.35
CA ASP A 140 10.07 10.80 9.52
C ASP A 140 10.61 10.46 8.11
N LYS A 141 9.98 11.00 7.07
CA LYS A 141 10.42 10.90 5.67
C LYS A 141 11.85 11.41 5.42
N TRP A 142 12.37 12.28 6.29
CA TRP A 142 13.74 12.79 6.21
C TRP A 142 14.76 11.89 6.92
N PHE A 143 14.29 10.86 7.63
CA PHE A 143 15.16 9.86 8.23
C PHE A 143 15.96 9.17 7.11
N PRO A 144 17.30 9.17 7.16
CA PRO A 144 18.13 8.67 6.06
C PRO A 144 18.19 7.13 6.02
N SER A 145 17.05 6.42 6.12
CA SER A 145 16.96 4.94 6.14
C SER A 145 17.77 4.31 5.01
N SER A 146 17.55 4.76 3.78
CA SER A 146 18.21 4.27 2.56
C SER A 146 19.69 4.69 2.43
N LYS A 147 20.13 5.72 3.16
CA LYS A 147 21.51 6.23 3.15
C LYS A 147 22.33 5.73 4.35
N THR A 148 21.71 5.04 5.30
CA THR A 148 22.33 4.61 6.54
C THR A 148 22.72 3.15 6.43
N CYS A 149 23.98 2.84 6.69
CA CYS A 149 24.45 1.46 6.64
C CYS A 149 23.84 0.66 7.80
N SER A 150 23.19 -0.47 7.51
CA SER A 150 22.61 -1.35 8.54
C SER A 150 23.65 -2.03 9.42
N CYS A 151 24.90 -2.13 8.96
CA CYS A 151 26.01 -2.73 9.71
C CYS A 151 26.68 -1.72 10.66
N CYS A 152 27.09 -0.55 10.16
CA CYS A 152 27.91 0.40 10.92
C CYS A 152 27.25 1.75 11.22
N GLY A 153 26.02 1.99 10.77
CA GLY A 153 25.29 3.25 11.01
C GLY A 153 25.81 4.47 10.23
N ARG A 154 26.85 4.31 9.39
CA ARG A 154 27.38 5.42 8.58
C ARG A 154 26.32 5.91 7.59
N VAL A 155 26.12 7.22 7.55
CA VAL A 155 25.19 7.88 6.63
C VAL A 155 25.93 8.40 5.41
N LYS A 156 25.59 7.90 4.22
CA LYS A 156 26.11 8.43 2.94
C LYS A 156 25.52 9.83 2.70
N ALA A 157 26.34 10.82 2.37
CA ALA A 157 25.88 12.20 2.13
C ALA A 157 24.85 12.28 0.98
N SER A 158 25.14 11.62 -0.14
CA SER A 158 24.26 11.56 -1.31
C SER A 158 24.10 10.13 -1.82
N LEU A 159 22.86 9.71 -2.03
CA LEU A 159 22.50 8.48 -2.74
C LEU A 159 21.52 8.88 -3.84
N SER A 160 21.85 8.61 -5.11
CA SER A 160 20.96 8.95 -6.22
C SER A 160 19.86 7.89 -6.36
N LEU A 161 18.71 8.25 -6.94
CA LEU A 161 17.63 7.29 -7.18
C LEU A 161 18.01 6.19 -8.19
N THR A 162 19.06 6.41 -9.00
CA THR A 162 19.59 5.40 -9.92
C THR A 162 20.56 4.43 -9.25
N GLU A 163 21.16 4.81 -8.11
CA GLU A 163 21.99 3.93 -7.29
C GLU A 163 21.09 2.91 -6.56
N ARG A 164 21.00 1.69 -7.12
CA ARG A 164 20.20 0.59 -6.56
C ARG A 164 20.88 -0.17 -5.42
N GLN A 165 22.19 0.02 -5.24
CA GLN A 165 22.99 -0.65 -4.22
C GLN A 165 23.84 0.38 -3.47
N PHE A 166 23.74 0.39 -2.14
CA PHE A 166 24.63 1.13 -1.27
C PHE A 166 25.79 0.23 -0.84
N ARG A 167 27.00 0.51 -1.33
CA ARG A 167 28.23 -0.13 -0.85
C ARG A 167 28.80 0.72 0.29
N CYS A 168 28.87 0.14 1.47
CA CYS A 168 29.58 0.72 2.61
C CYS A 168 30.97 0.08 2.72
N GLU A 169 31.93 0.79 3.32
CA GLU A 169 33.32 0.34 3.50
C GLU A 169 33.50 -0.63 4.67
N CYS A 170 32.42 -0.95 5.39
CA CYS A 170 32.41 -1.87 6.53
C CYS A 170 32.12 -3.31 6.11
#